data_AF-A0A934QVC5-F1
#
_entry.id   AF-A0A934QVC5-F1
#
_cell.length_a   1.000
_cell.length_b   1.000
_cell.length_c   1.000
_cell.angle_alpha   90.00
_cell.angle_beta   90.00
_cell.angle_gamma   90.00
#
_symmetry.space_group_name_H-M   'P 1'
#
loop_
_entity.id
_entity.type
_entity.pdbx_description
1 polymer ?
#
loop_
_entity_poly.entity_id
_entity_poly.type
_entity_poly.pdbx_seq_one_letter_code
_entity_poly.pdbx_strand_id
1 'polypeptide(L)' 'MNAKKLAIIAGIALVLFFVIAQPGQAAGLVNNIIGFLRDAAEAVITFVSNIFS' A
#
# COMPACT_ATOMS: atom_id res chain seq x y z
N MET A 1 21.06 1.46 23.73
CA MET A 1 19.99 1.23 22.73
C MET A 1 18.68 1.03 23.49
N ASN A 2 17.59 1.74 23.14
CA ASN A 2 16.28 1.63 23.83
C ASN A 2 15.38 0.63 23.07
N ALA A 3 14.55 -0.13 23.80
CA ALA A 3 13.55 -1.05 23.27
C ALA A 3 12.69 -0.46 22.13
N LYS A 4 12.26 0.82 22.24
CA LYS A 4 11.52 1.50 21.16
C LYS A 4 12.32 1.55 19.86
N LYS A 5 13.60 1.93 19.94
CA LYS A 5 14.47 2.07 18.78
C LYS A 5 14.82 0.71 18.18
N LEU A 6 15.01 -0.31 19.03
CA LEU A 6 15.24 -1.69 18.60
C LEU A 6 14.02 -2.26 17.87
N ALA A 7 12.81 -2.05 18.40
CA ALA A 7 11.58 -2.48 17.76
C ALA A 7 11.36 -1.82 16.39
N ILE A 8 11.66 -0.51 16.28
CA ILE A 8 11.59 0.20 15.00
C ILE A 8 12.59 -0.38 13.99
N ILE A 9 13.84 -0.59 14.40
CA ILE A 9 14.87 -1.17 13.53
C ILE A 9 14.49 -2.59 13.10
N ALA A 10 14.00 -3.42 14.02
CA ALA A 10 13.55 -4.78 13.72
C ALA A 10 12.37 -4.79 12.74
N GLY A 11 11.40 -3.88 12.93
CA GLY A 11 10.28 -3.71 12.00
C GLY A 11 10.72 -3.29 10.61
N ILE A 12 11.61 -2.29 10.51
CA ILE A 12 12.18 -1.86 9.22
C ILE A 12 12.95 -3.00 8.55
N ALA A 13 13.79 -3.72 9.31
CA ALA A 13 14.54 -4.86 8.79
C ALA A 13 13.62 -5.98 8.28
N LEU A 14 12.51 -6.24 8.97
CA LEU A 14 11.49 -7.21 8.52
C LEU A 14 10.84 -6.79 7.21
N VAL A 15 10.45 -5.52 7.07
CA VAL A 15 9.87 -4.99 5.84
C VAL A 15 10.88 -5.07 4.69
N LEU A 16 12.13 -4.66 4.91
CA LEU A 16 13.18 -4.74 3.90
C LEU A 16 13.47 -6.19 3.50
N PHE A 17 13.56 -7.10 4.47
CA PHE A 17 13.73 -8.53 4.20
C PHE A 17 12.57 -9.07 3.35
N PHE A 18 11.32 -8.74 3.69
CA PHE A 18 10.15 -9.17 2.93
C PHE A 18 10.19 -8.67 1.48
N VAL A 19 10.49 -7.38 1.27
CA VAL A 19 10.58 -6.78 -0.07
C VAL A 19 11.70 -7.42 -0.91
N ILE A 20 12.86 -7.69 -0.30
CA ILE A 20 14.03 -8.25 -1.01
C ILE A 20 13.86 -9.75 -1.26
N ALA A 21 13.38 -10.51 -0.28
CA ALA A 21 13.24 -11.97 -0.36
C ALA A 21 12.02 -12.38 -1.20
N GLN A 22 10.96 -11.57 -1.23
CA GLN A 22 9.70 -11.86 -1.93
C GLN A 22 9.21 -10.65 -2.75
N PRO A 23 10.00 -10.19 -3.75
CA PRO A 23 9.70 -8.97 -4.50
C PRO A 23 8.38 -9.03 -5.27
N GLY A 24 7.98 -10.22 -5.76
CA GLY A 24 6.71 -10.41 -6.45
C GLY A 24 5.49 -10.19 -5.55
N GLN A 25 5.53 -10.67 -4.30
CA GLN A 25 4.44 -10.46 -3.34
C GLN A 25 4.37 -9.00 -2.88
N ALA A 26 5.52 -8.36 -2.65
CA ALA A 26 5.58 -6.94 -2.33
C ALA A 26 5.01 -6.08 -3.47
N ALA A 27 5.35 -6.38 -4.72
CA ALA A 27 4.77 -5.72 -5.89
C ALA A 27 3.25 -5.93 -5.98
N GLY A 28 2.77 -7.15 -5.72
CA GLY A 28 1.34 -7.47 -5.65
C GLY A 28 0.60 -6.61 -4.62
N LEU A 29 1.17 -6.44 -3.43
CA LEU A 29 0.60 -5.59 -2.38
C LEU A 29 0.45 -4.14 -2.85
N VAL A 30 1.51 -3.54 -3.41
CA VAL A 30 1.47 -2.16 -3.93
C VAL A 30 0.46 -2.01 -5.06
N ASN A 31 0.44 -2.96 -6.00
CA ASN A 31 -0.53 -2.96 -7.11
C ASN A 31 -1.98 -3.05 -6.61
N ASN A 32 -2.25 -3.84 -5.56
CA ASN A 32 -3.57 -3.92 -4.95
C ASN A 32 -4.00 -2.59 -4.32
N ILE A 33 -3.09 -1.90 -3.62
CA ILE A 33 -3.37 -0.56 -3.07
C ILE A 33 -3.70 0.43 -4.19
N ILE A 34 -2.88 0.45 -5.25
CA ILE A 34 -3.11 1.35 -6.39
C ILE A 34 -4.43 1.01 -7.10
N GLY A 35 -4.75 -0.28 -7.24
CA GLY A 35 -6.04 -0.73 -7.77
C GLY A 35 -7.21 -0.19 -6.95
N PHE A 36 -7.16 -0.37 -5.63
CA PHE A 36 -8.20 0.16 -4.74
C PHE A 36 -8.37 1.68 -4.86
N LEU A 37 -7.26 2.44 -4.96
CA LEU A 37 -7.32 3.90 -5.14
C LEU A 37 -7.94 4.28 -6.49
N ARG A 38 -7.66 3.53 -7.55
CA ARG A 38 -8.27 3.72 -8.86
C ARG A 38 -9.78 3.45 -8.81
N ASP A 39 -10.18 2.33 -8.23
CA ASP A 39 -11.59 1.95 -8.12
C ASP A 39 -12.38 3.00 -7.33
N ALA A 40 -11.80 3.50 -6.23
CA ALA A 40 -12.39 4.59 -5.46
C ALA A 40 -12.51 5.89 -6.29
N ALA A 41 -11.50 6.22 -7.10
CA ALA A 41 -11.54 7.38 -7.97
C ALA A 41 -12.61 7.25 -9.06
N GLU A 42 -12.74 6.07 -9.68
CA GLU A 42 -13.77 5.79 -10.68
C GLU A 42 -15.18 5.93 -10.08
N ALA A 43 -15.40 5.41 -8.87
CA ALA A 43 -16.69 5.56 -8.17
C ALA A 43 -17.06 7.03 -7.94
N VAL A 44 -16.10 7.88 -7.54
CA VAL A 44 -16.31 9.32 -7.36
C VAL A 44 -16.61 10.00 -8.70
N ILE A 45 -15.86 9.68 -9.76
CA ILE A 45 -16.09 10.23 -11.09
C ILE A 45 -17.49 9.87 -11.58
N THR A 46 -17.88 8.59 -11.50
CA THR A 46 -19.20 8.12 -11.90
C THR A 46 -20.31 8.83 -11.12
N PHE A 47 -20.16 9.01 -9.82
CA PHE A 47 -21.12 9.76 -9.00
C PHE A 47 -21.28 11.20 -9.48
N VAL A 48 -20.17 11.90 -9.70
CA VAL A 48 -20.18 13.29 -10.19
C VAL A 48 -20.82 13.35 -11.58
N SER A 49 -20.41 12.50 -12.51
CA SER A 49 -21.01 12.44 -13.85
C SER A 49 -22.53 12.24 -13.79
N ASN A 50 -23.02 11.33 -12.93
CA ASN A 50 -24.46 11.08 -12.79
C ASN A 50 -25.26 12.27 -12.25
N ILE A 51 -24.64 13.16 -11.46
CA ILE A 51 -25.30 14.37 -10.91
C ILE A 51 -25.39 15.48 -11.95
N PHE A 52 -24.37 15.60 -12.80
CA PHE A 52 -24.26 16.70 -13.77
C PHE A 52 -24.69 16.30 -15.20
N SER A 53 -25.31 15.13 -15.36
CA SER A 53 -25.92 14.65 -16.61
C SER A 53 -27.36 15.12 -16.76
#